data_AF-A0A293MUZ6-F1
#
_entry.id   AF-A0A293MUZ6-F1
#
_cell.length_a   1.000
_cell.length_b   1.000
_cell.length_c   1.000
_cell.angle_alpha   90.00
_cell.angle_beta   90.00
_cell.angle_gamma   90.00
#
_symmetry.space_group_name_H-M   'P 1'
#
loop_
_entity.id
_entity.type
_entity.pdbx_description
1 polymer ?
#
loop_
_entity_poly.entity_id
_entity_poly.type
_entity_poly.pdbx_seq_one_letter_code
_entity_poly.pdbx_strand_id
1 'polypeptide(L)'
;MHYTRAVKSNSTIVQMMCGDYYVIQRIVVVPQRSSSTCLILCKPVRFIDSVFPVHIQECFISLLPQVYAIDINDIKRPALYIDFSGSTSYVCDLPNSIERD
;
A
#
# COMPACT_ATOMS: atom_id res chain seq x y z
N MET A 1 3.22 -28.58 -13.76
CA MET A 1 3.45 -27.26 -13.12
C MET A 1 3.79 -27.49 -11.66
N HIS A 2 5.00 -27.12 -11.23
CA HIS A 2 5.37 -27.18 -9.81
C HIS A 2 4.93 -25.90 -9.11
N TYR A 3 4.04 -26.03 -8.14
CA TYR A 3 3.70 -24.94 -7.24
C TYR A 3 4.96 -24.52 -6.47
N THR A 4 5.36 -23.26 -6.62
CA THR A 4 6.40 -22.64 -5.81
C THR A 4 5.71 -21.80 -4.74
N ARG A 5 6.12 -21.97 -3.48
CA ARG A 5 5.56 -21.20 -2.37
C ARG A 5 5.80 -19.71 -2.63
N ALA A 6 4.76 -18.89 -2.46
CA ALA A 6 4.88 -17.46 -2.56
C ALA A 6 5.96 -16.94 -1.60
N VAL A 7 6.95 -16.22 -2.15
CA VAL A 7 7.93 -15.50 -1.35
C VAL A 7 7.23 -14.26 -0.80
N LYS A 8 7.40 -14.00 0.50
CA LYS A 8 6.79 -12.83 1.15
C LYS A 8 7.25 -11.55 0.44
N SER A 9 6.37 -10.93 -0.34
CA SER A 9 6.58 -9.57 -0.84
C SER A 9 6.19 -8.59 0.26
N ASN A 10 7.09 -7.68 0.61
CA ASN A 10 6.84 -6.68 1.66
C ASN A 10 6.12 -5.44 1.10
N SER A 11 5.09 -5.62 0.28
CA SER A 11 4.37 -4.50 -0.37
C SER A 11 3.00 -4.33 0.25
N THR A 12 2.95 -3.80 1.48
CA THR A 12 1.69 -3.34 2.07
C THR A 12 1.33 -1.99 1.46
N ILE A 13 0.14 -1.89 0.86
CA ILE A 13 -0.43 -0.62 0.40
C ILE A 13 -1.32 -0.07 1.52
N VAL A 14 -1.26 1.23 1.73
CA VAL A 14 -2.11 1.94 2.68
C VAL A 14 -2.82 3.09 2.01
N GLN A 15 -4.08 3.29 2.41
CA GLN A 15 -4.82 4.50 2.11
C GLN A 15 -4.61 5.49 3.26
N MET A 16 -4.29 6.73 2.91
CA MET A 16 -4.14 7.84 3.84
C MET A 16 -5.49 8.49 4.11
N MET A 17 -5.58 9.27 5.20
CA MET A 17 -6.80 10.03 5.51
C MET A 17 -7.20 11.02 4.40
N CYS A 18 -6.24 11.55 3.63
CA CYS A 18 -6.49 12.40 2.46
C CYS A 18 -7.04 11.64 1.23
N GLY A 19 -7.09 10.31 1.28
CA GLY A 19 -7.56 9.46 0.18
C GLY A 19 -6.45 8.94 -0.73
N ASP A 20 -5.23 9.50 -0.64
CA ASP A 20 -4.07 9.03 -1.41
C ASP A 20 -3.60 7.64 -0.98
N TYR A 21 -2.97 6.93 -1.90
CA TYR A 21 -2.46 5.57 -1.68
C TYR A 21 -0.95 5.53 -1.77
N TYR A 22 -0.35 4.74 -0.89
CA TYR A 22 1.10 4.60 -0.80
C TYR A 22 1.50 3.14 -0.57
N VAL A 23 2.60 2.74 -1.21
CA VAL A 23 3.28 1.48 -0.91
C VAL A 23 4.32 1.70 0.18
N ILE A 24 4.22 0.94 1.27
CA ILE A 24 5.21 0.97 2.34
C ILE A 24 6.51 0.36 1.82
N GLN A 25 7.60 1.13 1.93
CA GLN A 25 8.95 0.67 1.62
C GLN A 25 9.67 0.24 2.89
N ARG A 26 9.53 1.03 3.97
CA ARG A 26 10.19 0.78 5.25
C ARG A 26 9.46 1.48 6.38
N ILE A 27 9.50 0.89 7.57
CA ILE A 27 9.09 1.55 8.81
C ILE A 27 10.36 1.92 9.57
N VAL A 28 10.46 3.16 10.03
CA VAL A 28 11.64 3.70 10.71
C VAL A 28 11.20 4.31 12.03
N VAL A 29 11.83 3.87 13.11
CA VAL A 29 11.69 4.50 14.43
C VAL A 29 12.89 5.41 14.64
N VAL A 30 12.62 6.70 14.82
CA VAL A 30 13.63 7.71 15.10
C VAL A 30 13.61 8.00 16.60
N PRO A 31 14.60 7.51 17.37
CA PRO A 31 14.70 7.80 18.79
C PRO A 31 15.12 9.26 19.00
N GLN A 32 14.41 9.99 19.86
CA GLN A 32 14.78 11.30 20.36
C GLN A 32 15.00 11.22 21.88
N ARG A 33 15.62 12.25 22.48
CA ARG A 33 16.02 12.24 23.90
C ARG A 33 14.86 11.96 24.88
N SER A 34 13.62 12.30 24.53
CA SER A 34 12.44 12.18 25.39
C SER A 34 11.26 11.43 24.76
N SER A 35 11.36 11.05 23.49
CA SER A 35 10.28 10.38 22.73
C SER A 35 10.83 9.67 21.50
N SER A 36 10.10 8.68 20.99
CA SER A 36 10.42 8.06 19.70
C SER A 36 9.34 8.41 18.70
N THR A 37 9.74 8.77 17.47
CA THR A 37 8.81 9.01 16.37
C THR A 37 8.84 7.83 15.42
N CYS A 38 7.67 7.28 15.09
CA CYS A 38 7.54 6.21 14.11
C CYS A 38 7.12 6.82 12.77
N LEU A 39 7.97 6.68 11.75
CA LEU A 39 7.71 7.18 10.40
C LEU A 39 7.64 6.00 9.44
N ILE A 40 6.75 6.11 8.47
CA ILE A 40 6.60 5.14 7.39
C ILE A 40 7.17 5.78 6.13
N LEU A 41 8.21 5.17 5.59
CA LEU A 41 8.78 5.54 4.31
C LEU A 41 8.02 4.83 3.22
N CYS A 42 7.50 5.60 2.27
CA CYS A 42 6.60 5.08 1.27
C CYS A 42 6.76 5.76 -0.10
N LYS A 43 6.19 5.14 -1.12
CA LYS A 43 6.09 5.71 -2.47
C LYS A 43 4.63 5.83 -2.88
N PRO A 44 4.26 6.89 -3.61
CA PRO A 44 2.88 7.09 -4.02
C PRO A 44 2.48 6.03 -5.04
N VAL A 45 1.24 5.59 -4.93
CA VAL A 45 0.55 4.73 -5.88
C VAL A 45 -0.33 5.63 -6.74
N ARG A 46 -0.28 5.43 -8.06
CA ARG A 46 -1.08 6.19 -9.01
C ARG A 46 -2.06 5.25 -9.68
N PHE A 47 -3.29 5.70 -9.82
CA PHE A 47 -4.36 4.94 -10.46
C PHE A 47 -4.43 5.22 -11.95
N ILE A 48 -4.85 4.21 -12.68
CA ILE A 48 -5.17 4.25 -14.10
C ILE A 48 -6.67 3.97 -14.23
N ASP A 49 -7.31 4.51 -15.28
CA ASP A 49 -8.69 4.21 -15.58
C ASP A 49 -8.89 2.70 -15.73
N SER A 50 -9.83 2.16 -14.97
CA SER A 50 -10.07 0.74 -14.83
C SER A 50 -11.53 0.43 -15.14
N VAL A 51 -11.79 -0.70 -15.79
CA VAL A 51 -13.14 -1.22 -16.04
C VAL A 51 -13.74 -1.93 -14.82
N PHE A 52 -12.95 -2.12 -13.77
CA PHE A 52 -13.38 -2.77 -12.54
C PHE A 52 -14.20 -1.84 -11.64
N PRO A 53 -14.95 -2.39 -10.67
CA PRO A 53 -15.66 -1.59 -9.67
C PRO A 53 -14.73 -0.65 -8.89
N VAL A 54 -15.27 0.43 -8.35
CA VAL A 54 -14.50 1.51 -7.67
C VAL A 54 -13.55 1.00 -6.57
N HIS A 55 -13.87 -0.12 -5.92
CA HIS A 55 -13.04 -0.71 -4.88
C HIS A 55 -11.85 -1.53 -5.41
N ILE A 56 -11.72 -1.72 -6.73
CA ILE A 56 -10.61 -2.38 -7.43
C ILE A 56 -10.11 -1.44 -8.52
N GLN A 57 -8.93 -0.88 -8.31
CA GLN A 57 -8.36 0.11 -9.23
C GLN A 57 -7.02 -0.37 -9.77
N GLU A 58 -6.88 -0.32 -11.09
CA GLU A 58 -5.60 -0.52 -11.75
C GLU A 58 -4.64 0.59 -11.34
N CYS A 59 -3.38 0.25 -11.10
CA CYS A 59 -2.40 1.16 -10.55
C CYS A 59 -0.96 0.84 -10.94
N PHE A 60 -0.08 1.80 -10.68
CA PHE A 60 1.35 1.61 -10.67
C PHE A 60 1.99 2.33 -9.49
N ILE A 61 3.10 1.77 -9.00
CA ILE A 61 3.94 2.43 -8.01
C ILE A 61 4.81 3.47 -8.73
N SER A 62 4.82 4.70 -8.24
CA SER A 62 5.64 5.77 -8.82
C SER A 62 7.12 5.36 -8.90
N LEU A 63 7.68 5.42 -10.11
CA LEU A 63 9.09 5.12 -10.38
C LEU A 63 10.01 6.29 -10.01
N LEU A 64 9.45 7.46 -9.66
CA LEU A 64 10.25 8.60 -9.23
C LEU A 64 11.11 8.23 -8.00
N PRO A 65 12.31 8.83 -7.87
CA PRO A 65 13.23 8.52 -6.77
C PRO A 65 12.75 9.03 -5.41
N GLN A 66 11.78 9.94 -5.40
CA GLN A 66 11.25 10.55 -4.19
C GLN A 66 10.58 9.51 -3.28
N VAL A 67 10.88 9.60 -1.99
CA VAL A 67 10.30 8.80 -0.91
C VAL A 67 9.64 9.76 0.06
N TYR A 68 8.42 9.42 0.48
CA TYR A 68 7.63 10.22 1.41
C TYR A 68 7.74 9.59 2.80
N ALA A 69 7.93 10.44 3.81
CA ALA A 69 7.85 10.05 5.21
C ALA A 69 6.49 10.50 5.76
N ILE A 70 5.70 9.55 6.23
CA ILE A 70 4.35 9.78 6.75
C ILE A 70 4.26 9.29 8.20
N ASP A 71 3.39 9.91 8.98
CA ASP A 71 3.08 9.44 10.34
C ASP A 71 2.11 8.25 10.26
N ILE A 72 2.23 7.31 11.19
CA ILE A 72 1.34 6.16 11.26
C ILE A 72 -0.11 6.56 11.53
N ASN A 73 -0.33 7.68 12.22
CA ASN A 73 -1.66 8.18 12.55
C ASN A 73 -2.41 8.74 11.32
N ASP A 74 -1.70 9.02 10.23
CA ASP A 74 -2.30 9.49 8.98
C ASP A 74 -2.83 8.34 8.10
N ILE A 75 -2.59 7.08 8.50
CA ILE A 75 -3.11 5.90 7.80
C ILE A 75 -4.58 5.71 8.16
N LYS A 76 -5.42 5.69 7.14
CA LYS A 76 -6.85 5.38 7.27
C LYS A 76 -7.09 3.88 7.36
N ARG A 77 -6.52 3.10 6.43
CA ARG A 77 -6.70 1.64 6.34
C ARG A 77 -5.67 1.00 5.42
N PRO A 78 -5.34 -0.29 5.61
CA PRO A 78 -4.60 -1.06 4.62
C PRO A 78 -5.46 -1.35 3.38
N ALA A 79 -4.81 -1.58 2.24
CA ALA A 79 -5.42 -2.05 1.02
C ALA A 79 -4.61 -3.25 0.46
N LEU A 80 -5.29 -4.11 -0.29
CA LEU A 80 -4.64 -5.26 -0.92
C LEU A 80 -3.93 -4.82 -2.20
N TYR A 81 -2.67 -5.23 -2.37
CA TYR A 81 -1.95 -5.09 -3.62
C TYR A 81 -1.95 -6.41 -4.37
N ILE A 82 -2.38 -6.39 -5.62
CA ILE A 82 -2.36 -7.55 -6.50
C ILE A 82 -1.45 -7.22 -7.67
N ASP A 83 -0.35 -7.97 -7.80
CA ASP A 83 0.58 -7.84 -8.90
C ASP A 83 0.52 -9.08 -9.80
N PHE A 84 0.02 -8.91 -11.02
CA PHE A 84 0.05 -9.95 -12.03
C PHE A 84 1.33 -9.85 -12.85
N SER A 85 2.47 -10.06 -12.18
CA SER A 85 3.82 -10.29 -12.73
C SER A 85 4.02 -9.81 -14.19
N GLY A 86 4.04 -8.49 -14.41
CA GLY A 86 4.47 -7.86 -15.66
C GLY A 86 3.37 -7.37 -16.62
N SER A 87 2.09 -7.47 -16.28
CA SER A 87 1.02 -6.87 -17.09
C SER A 87 0.39 -5.66 -16.42
N THR A 88 -0.22 -5.84 -15.25
CA THR A 88 -0.95 -4.80 -14.53
C THR A 88 -0.97 -5.11 -13.04
N SER A 89 -0.99 -4.05 -12.25
CA SER A 89 -1.12 -4.15 -10.80
C SER A 89 -2.38 -3.44 -10.34
N TYR A 90 -2.98 -3.92 -9.26
CA TYR A 90 -4.25 -3.42 -8.76
C TYR A 90 -4.16 -3.16 -7.26
N VAL A 91 -4.84 -2.12 -6.81
CA VAL A 91 -5.17 -1.93 -5.40
C VAL A 91 -6.63 -2.29 -5.20
N CYS A 92 -6.90 -3.10 -4.19
CA CYS A 92 -8.25 -3.42 -3.77
C CYS A 92 -8.50 -2.90 -2.35
N ASP A 93 -9.52 -2.07 -2.20
CA ASP A 93 -10.05 -1.68 -0.90
C ASP A 93 -10.80 -2.86 -0.30
N LEU A 94 -10.30 -3.40 0.81
CA LEU A 94 -11.01 -4.45 1.52
C LEU A 94 -12.10 -3.81 2.39
N PRO A 95 -13.38 -4.22 2.25
CA PRO A 95 -14.39 -3.84 3.22
C PRO A 95 -14.03 -4.47 4.56
N ASN A 96 -13.98 -3.67 5.63
CA ASN A 96 -13.71 -4.16 6.99
C ASN A 96 -14.88 -4.99 7.57
N SER A 97 -15.90 -5.30 6.77
CA SER A 97 -17.02 -6.16 7.15
C SER A 97 -16.77 -7.57 6.65
N ILE A 98 -16.50 -8.49 7.57
CA ILE A 98 -16.77 -9.90 7.33
C ILE A 98 -18.29 -10.02 7.35
N GLU A 99 -18.93 -10.05 6.18
CA GLU A 99 -20.28 -10.62 6.11
C GLU A 99 -20.13 -12.10 6.48
N ARG A 100 -20.69 -12.47 7.62
CA ARG A 100 -20.87 -13.87 7.98
C ARG A 100 -22.22 -14.29 7.42
N ASP A 101 -22.20 -15.20 6.45
CA ASP A 101 -23.37 -16.01 6.08
C ASP A 101 -23.85 -16.86 7.28
#